data_AF-A0A1X6XND4-F1
#
_entry.id   AF-A0A1X6XND4-F1
#
_cell.length_a   1.000
_cell.length_b   1.000
_cell.length_c   1.000
_cell.angle_alpha   90.00
_cell.angle_beta   90.00
_cell.angle_gamma   90.00
#
_symmetry.space_group_name_H-M   'P 1'
#
loop_
_entity.id
_entity.type
_entity.pdbx_description
1 polymer ?
#
loop_
_entity_poly.entity_id
_entity_poly.type
_entity_poly.pdbx_seq_one_letter_code
_entity_poly.pdbx_strand_id
1 'polypeptide(L)'
;MHWILLILSGSLEAVWAHALSDILDPVNAIVFLLGLTGSVWGLQRAMKVIPMGTAYAIWVGVGASVTAIWSGIEGEPFGPAKIAFLALIMVGVIGLELSRGKGTDPTGASAAEGSATDGSGSPAGASAADGSGAPAAFSSEDATKRGPTRGDPDPGSRRGLGE
;
A
#
# COMPACT_ATOMS: atom_id res chain seq x y z
N MET A 1 22.02 3.42 -5.19
CA MET A 1 21.28 4.55 -5.82
C MET A 1 19.82 4.63 -5.36
N HIS A 2 19.51 4.51 -4.05
CA HIS A 2 18.11 4.51 -3.56
C HIS A 2 17.54 5.92 -3.39
N TRP A 3 18.38 6.91 -3.08
CA TRP A 3 18.02 8.32 -2.98
C TRP A 3 17.55 8.91 -4.32
N ILE A 4 18.22 8.57 -5.42
CA ILE A 4 17.80 9.00 -6.77
C ILE A 4 16.45 8.40 -7.13
N LEU A 5 16.26 7.10 -6.87
CA LEU A 5 14.97 6.43 -7.08
C LEU A 5 13.86 7.08 -6.23
N LEU A 6 14.16 7.50 -5.00
CA LEU A 6 13.19 8.16 -4.13
C LEU A 6 12.78 9.54 -4.65
N ILE A 7 13.74 10.34 -5.14
CA ILE A 7 13.46 11.65 -5.75
C ILE A 7 12.67 11.49 -7.04
N LEU A 8 13.06 10.54 -7.90
CA LEU A 8 12.36 10.25 -9.14
C LEU A 8 10.93 9.76 -8.87
N SER A 9 10.80 8.85 -7.91
CA SER A 9 9.52 8.36 -7.40
C SER A 9 8.60 9.48 -6.92
N GLY A 10 9.13 10.41 -6.12
CA GLY A 10 8.37 11.59 -5.67
C GLY A 10 8.03 12.53 -6.82
N SER A 11 8.88 12.66 -7.83
CA SER A 11 8.61 13.51 -8.99
C SER A 11 7.50 12.94 -9.89
N LEU A 12 7.45 11.60 -10.04
CA LEU A 12 6.34 10.91 -10.70
C LEU A 12 5.00 11.14 -10.00
N GLU A 13 5.01 11.48 -8.71
CA GLU A 13 3.80 11.83 -7.96
C GLU A 13 3.03 12.98 -8.60
N ALA A 14 3.73 14.06 -8.92
CA ALA A 14 3.14 15.22 -9.57
C ALA A 14 2.53 14.85 -10.94
N VAL A 15 3.17 13.94 -11.67
CA VAL A 15 2.72 13.52 -13.01
C VAL A 15 1.41 12.75 -12.94
N TRP A 16 1.30 11.74 -12.07
CA TRP A 16 0.04 10.99 -11.96
C TRP A 16 -1.04 11.82 -11.25
N ALA A 17 -0.67 12.71 -10.33
CA ALA A 17 -1.62 13.63 -9.68
C ALA A 17 -2.25 14.60 -10.69
N HIS A 18 -1.47 15.10 -11.66
CA HIS A 18 -1.99 15.95 -12.73
C HIS A 18 -2.93 15.18 -13.67
N ALA A 19 -2.59 13.94 -14.03
CA ALA A 19 -3.42 13.08 -14.88
C ALA A 19 -4.80 12.74 -14.28
N LEU A 20 -4.96 12.84 -12.95
CA LEU A 20 -6.26 12.66 -12.29
C LEU A 20 -7.28 13.74 -12.66
N SER A 21 -6.84 14.91 -13.10
CA SER A 21 -7.75 16.02 -13.46
C SER A 21 -8.75 15.65 -14.56
N ASP A 22 -8.35 14.76 -15.48
CA ASP A 22 -9.21 14.21 -16.53
C ASP A 22 -8.89 12.73 -16.76
N ILE A 23 -9.25 11.91 -15.78
CA ILE A 23 -8.96 10.46 -15.78
C ILE A 23 -9.78 9.66 -16.81
N LEU A 24 -10.84 10.24 -17.37
CA LEU A 24 -11.69 9.58 -18.37
C LEU A 24 -11.03 9.58 -19.75
N ASP A 25 -10.10 10.50 -20.01
CA ASP A 25 -9.27 10.44 -21.19
C ASP A 25 -8.33 9.20 -21.14
N PRO A 26 -8.31 8.36 -22.19
CA PRO A 26 -7.51 7.13 -22.20
C PRO A 26 -6.01 7.35 -22.02
N VAL A 27 -5.47 8.48 -22.50
CA VAL A 27 -4.05 8.80 -22.37
C VAL A 27 -3.75 9.14 -20.92
N ASN A 28 -4.58 9.99 -20.30
CA ASN A 28 -4.43 10.35 -18.89
C ASN A 28 -4.59 9.14 -17.96
N ALA A 29 -5.53 8.24 -18.26
CA ALA A 29 -5.67 6.98 -17.51
C ALA A 29 -4.39 6.11 -17.55
N ILE A 30 -3.76 6.00 -18.73
CA ILE A 30 -2.50 5.26 -18.89
C ILE A 30 -1.37 5.96 -18.15
N VAL A 31 -1.24 7.28 -18.29
CA VAL A 31 -0.23 8.09 -17.60
C VAL A 31 -0.38 7.97 -16.08
N PHE A 32 -1.62 8.06 -15.58
CA PHE A 32 -1.93 7.87 -14.17
C PHE A 32 -1.48 6.48 -13.70
N LEU A 33 -1.86 5.41 -14.41
CA LEU A 33 -1.56 4.05 -13.98
C LEU A 33 -0.06 3.75 -13.97
N LEU A 34 0.65 4.16 -15.02
CA LEU A 34 2.10 3.99 -15.12
C LEU A 34 2.82 4.86 -14.10
N GLY A 35 2.37 6.10 -13.92
CA GLY A 35 2.97 7.05 -13.00
C GLY A 35 2.79 6.62 -11.54
N LEU A 36 1.58 6.22 -11.17
CA LEU A 36 1.27 5.69 -9.85
C LEU A 36 2.10 4.45 -9.55
N THR A 37 2.10 3.47 -10.46
CA THR A 37 2.83 2.21 -10.27
C THR A 37 4.33 2.47 -10.16
N GLY A 38 4.90 3.30 -11.05
CA GLY A 38 6.32 3.65 -11.02
C GLY A 38 6.72 4.42 -9.76
N SER A 39 5.88 5.35 -9.32
CA SER A 39 6.05 6.12 -8.08
C SER A 39 6.03 5.20 -6.87
N VAL A 40 4.95 4.44 -6.66
CA VAL A 40 4.83 3.56 -5.48
C VAL A 40 5.93 2.48 -5.46
N TRP A 41 6.30 1.94 -6.63
CA TRP A 41 7.40 0.96 -6.74
C TRP A 41 8.77 1.56 -6.39
N GLY A 42 9.08 2.77 -6.85
CA GLY A 42 10.31 3.47 -6.51
C GLY A 42 10.42 3.75 -5.02
N LEU A 43 9.33 4.22 -4.40
CA LEU A 43 9.23 4.44 -2.97
C LEU A 43 9.42 3.13 -2.19
N GLN A 44 8.73 2.06 -2.57
CA GLN A 44 8.90 0.73 -1.98
C GLN A 44 10.35 0.25 -2.05
N ARG A 45 11.05 0.52 -3.16
CA ARG A 45 12.46 0.15 -3.31
C ARG A 45 13.38 0.95 -2.38
N ALA A 46 13.09 2.23 -2.16
CA ALA A 46 13.84 3.10 -1.26
C ALA A 46 13.62 2.72 0.22
N MET A 47 12.39 2.34 0.60
CA MET A 47 12.05 1.89 1.95
C MET A 47 12.78 0.60 2.39
N LYS A 48 13.38 -0.14 1.45
CA LYS A 48 14.22 -1.31 1.80
C LYS A 48 15.52 -0.93 2.53
N VAL A 49 15.95 0.33 2.45
CA VAL A 49 17.19 0.81 3.07
C VAL A 49 17.03 2.11 3.85
N ILE A 50 15.97 2.87 3.60
CA ILE A 50 15.65 4.11 4.31
C ILE A 50 14.48 3.82 5.27
N PRO A 51 14.52 4.30 6.52
CA PRO A 51 13.39 4.21 7.44
C PRO A 51 12.09 4.71 6.80
N MET A 52 10.99 4.00 7.07
CA MET A 52 9.70 4.23 6.40
C MET A 52 9.25 5.69 6.47
N GLY A 53 9.28 6.34 7.65
CA GLY A 53 8.79 7.71 7.76
C GLY A 53 9.73 8.73 7.14
N THR A 54 11.05 8.51 7.18
CA THR A 54 12.01 9.33 6.42
C THR A 54 11.75 9.24 4.92
N ALA A 55 11.57 8.02 4.39
CA ALA A 55 11.28 7.82 2.97
C ALA A 55 9.96 8.46 2.55
N TYR A 56 8.89 8.28 3.33
CA TYR A 56 7.58 8.90 3.07
C TYR A 56 7.64 10.43 3.12
N ALA A 57 8.31 11.00 4.11
CA ALA A 57 8.45 12.45 4.25
C ALA A 57 9.13 13.07 3.03
N ILE A 58 10.23 12.46 2.54
CA ILE A 58 10.93 12.93 1.36
C ILE A 58 10.07 12.75 0.11
N TRP A 59 9.41 11.60 -0.04
CA TRP A 59 8.57 11.30 -1.20
C TRP A 59 7.46 12.35 -1.37
N VAL A 60 6.66 12.57 -0.31
CA VAL A 60 5.60 13.59 -0.31
C VAL A 60 6.18 14.99 -0.51
N GLY A 61 7.30 15.32 0.15
CA GLY A 61 7.92 16.63 0.03
C GLY A 61 8.38 16.96 -1.38
N VAL A 62 8.94 15.99 -2.09
CA VAL A 62 9.35 16.13 -3.49
C VAL A 62 8.12 16.28 -4.40
N GLY A 63 7.11 15.42 -4.25
CA GLY A 63 5.87 15.50 -5.04
C GLY A 63 5.15 16.83 -4.87
N ALA A 64 5.02 17.30 -3.63
CA ALA A 64 4.45 18.60 -3.31
C ALA A 64 5.26 19.76 -3.93
N SER A 65 6.59 19.71 -3.87
CA SER A 65 7.46 20.75 -4.44
C SER A 65 7.36 20.82 -5.96
N VAL A 66 7.35 19.67 -6.65
CA VAL A 66 7.22 19.61 -8.11
C VAL A 66 5.84 20.10 -8.54
N THR A 67 4.77 19.65 -7.86
CA THR A 67 3.41 20.13 -8.12
C THR A 67 3.28 21.63 -7.89
N ALA A 68 3.96 22.15 -6.86
CA ALA A 68 3.98 23.58 -6.58
C ALA A 68 4.66 24.38 -7.70
N ILE A 69 5.81 23.91 -8.17
CA ILE A 69 6.51 24.55 -9.30
C ILE A 69 5.65 24.49 -10.57
N TRP A 70 5.02 23.34 -10.84
CA TRP A 70 4.19 23.13 -12.03
C TRP A 70 2.98 24.07 -12.10
N SER A 71 2.20 24.16 -11.01
CA SER A 71 1.03 25.05 -10.94
C SER A 71 1.45 26.53 -11.07
N GLY A 72 2.68 26.90 -10.67
CA GLY A 72 3.22 28.24 -10.88
C GLY A 72 3.55 28.54 -12.34
N ILE A 73 3.96 27.54 -13.11
CA ILE A 73 4.18 27.64 -14.57
C ILE A 73 2.85 27.76 -15.31
N GLU A 74 1.80 27.08 -14.84
CA GLU A 74 0.44 27.18 -15.40
C GLU A 74 -0.23 28.55 -15.13
N GLY A 75 0.42 29.44 -14.37
CA GLY A 75 -0.08 30.77 -14.07
C GLY A 75 -1.13 30.80 -12.95
N GLU A 76 -1.31 29.68 -12.24
CA GLU A 76 -2.17 29.63 -11.07
C GLU A 76 -1.51 30.41 -9.93
N PRO A 77 -2.23 31.34 -9.26
CA PRO A 77 -1.61 32.16 -8.22
C PRO A 77 -1.11 31.31 -7.05
N PHE A 78 0.22 31.17 -6.94
CA PHE A 78 0.88 30.65 -5.74
C PHE A 78 0.76 31.66 -4.61
N GLY A 79 -0.35 31.59 -3.89
CA GLY A 79 -0.53 32.37 -2.68
C GLY A 79 0.49 31.97 -1.60
N PRO A 80 1.10 32.91 -0.87
CA PRO A 80 2.03 32.61 0.24
C PRO A 80 1.40 31.71 1.32
N ALA A 81 0.07 31.71 1.45
CA ALA A 81 -0.67 30.79 2.31
C ALA A 81 -0.52 29.31 1.88
N LYS A 82 -0.52 29.00 0.58
CA LYS A 82 -0.38 27.62 0.05
C LYS A 82 0.98 27.04 0.44
N ILE A 83 2.03 27.87 0.33
CA ILE A 83 3.40 27.52 0.75
C ILE A 83 3.46 27.30 2.26
N ALA A 84 2.84 28.17 3.06
CA ALA A 84 2.81 28.03 4.52
C ALA A 84 2.09 26.75 4.97
N PHE A 85 0.96 26.39 4.35
CA PHE A 85 0.25 25.15 4.65
C PHE A 85 1.02 23.90 4.20
N LEU A 86 1.68 23.93 3.04
CA LEU A 86 2.56 22.84 2.63
C LEU A 86 3.71 22.66 3.62
N ALA A 87 4.34 23.75 4.07
CA ALA A 87 5.37 23.69 5.10
C ALA A 87 4.84 23.12 6.42
N LEU A 88 3.61 23.47 6.83
CA LEU A 88 2.98 22.94 8.03
C LEU A 88 2.71 21.43 7.93
N ILE A 89 2.25 20.95 6.77
CA ILE A 89 2.08 19.51 6.51
C ILE A 89 3.42 18.79 6.65
N MET A 90 4.48 19.34 6.04
CA MET A 90 5.83 18.77 6.13
C MET A 90 6.34 18.71 7.58
N VAL A 91 6.14 19.77 8.36
CA VAL A 91 6.47 19.80 9.79
C VAL A 91 5.68 18.75 10.56
N GLY A 92 4.38 18.58 10.28
CA GLY A 92 3.54 17.55 10.89
C GLY A 92 4.04 16.14 10.60
N VAL A 93 4.42 15.85 9.35
CA VAL A 93 4.97 14.55 8.93
C VAL A 93 6.31 14.27 9.63
N ILE A 94 7.22 15.25 9.65
CA ILE A 94 8.52 15.11 10.32
C ILE A 94 8.33 14.96 11.84
N GLY A 95 7.44 15.76 12.44
CA GLY A 95 7.12 15.69 13.87
C GLY A 95 6.54 14.34 14.27
N LEU A 96 5.69 13.75 13.44
CA LEU A 96 5.15 12.41 13.67
C LEU A 96 6.26 11.35 13.64
N GLU A 97 7.20 11.44 12.69
CA GLU A 97 8.35 10.52 12.63
C GLU A 97 9.26 10.66 13.85
N LEU A 98 9.56 11.89 14.27
CA LEU A 98 10.38 12.14 15.47
C LEU A 98 9.69 11.72 16.77
N SER A 99 8.36 11.76 16.81
CA SER A 99 7.56 11.30 17.95
C SER A 99 7.47 9.78 18.06
N ARG A 100 7.92 9.02 17.06
CA ARG A 100 8.10 7.57 17.19
C ARG A 100 9.29 7.35 18.10
N GLY A 101 9.02 7.31 19.41
CA GLY A 101 10.02 7.05 20.43
C GLY A 101 10.86 5.83 20.05
N LYS A 102 12.18 5.92 20.26
CA LYS A 102 13.07 4.75 20.25
C LYS A 102 12.33 3.65 21.00
N GLY A 103 12.02 2.56 20.30
CA GLY A 103 11.35 1.41 20.91
C GLY A 103 12.08 1.10 22.20
N THR A 104 11.36 1.21 23.32
CA THR A 104 11.80 0.60 24.56
C THR A 104 11.95 -0.87 24.25
N ASP A 105 13.18 -1.37 24.20
CA ASP A 105 13.46 -2.79 24.10
C ASP A 105 12.63 -3.50 25.19
N PRO A 106 11.70 -4.42 24.85
CA PRO A 106 10.97 -5.19 25.85
C PRO A 106 11.86 -6.17 26.63
N THR A 107 13.17 -6.18 26.39
CA THR A 107 14.15 -7.10 27.01
C THR A 107 14.43 -6.79 28.50
N GLY A 108 13.93 -5.68 29.05
CA GLY A 108 14.09 -5.34 30.47
C GLY A 108 13.02 -5.88 31.43
N ALA A 109 11.88 -6.37 30.92
CA ALA A 109 10.73 -6.74 31.76
C ALA A 109 10.64 -8.25 32.05
N SER A 110 11.31 -9.10 31.26
CA SER A 110 11.20 -10.56 31.35
C SER A 110 12.29 -11.23 32.21
N ALA A 111 13.02 -10.48 33.04
CA ALA A 111 14.12 -11.00 33.86
C ALA A 111 13.87 -10.93 35.38
N ALA A 112 12.67 -10.54 35.82
CA ALA A 112 12.36 -10.32 37.25
C ALA A 112 11.23 -11.19 37.83
N GLU A 113 10.61 -12.09 37.05
CA GLU A 113 9.66 -13.08 37.57
C GLU A 113 10.20 -14.49 37.34
N GLY A 114 10.82 -15.04 38.38
CA GLY A 114 11.38 -16.39 38.33
C GLY A 114 12.22 -16.74 39.55
N SER A 115 11.75 -16.39 40.75
CA SER A 115 12.29 -16.98 41.99
C SER A 115 11.15 -17.56 42.83
N ALA A 116 11.37 -18.80 43.27
CA ALA A 116 10.57 -19.63 44.16
C ALA A 116 9.36 -20.38 43.54
N THR A 117 9.55 -21.66 43.22
CA THR A 117 9.07 -22.75 44.09
C THR A 117 9.73 -24.08 43.76
N ASP A 118 10.01 -24.79 44.84
CA ASP A 118 10.68 -26.07 45.00
C ASP A 118 9.83 -27.28 44.54
N GLY A 119 10.49 -28.38 44.19
CA GLY A 119 10.07 -29.70 44.70
C GLY A 119 9.48 -30.74 43.74
N SER A 120 10.34 -31.71 43.40
CA SER A 120 10.07 -33.17 43.32
C SER A 120 9.48 -33.81 42.05
N GLY A 121 10.18 -34.85 41.55
CA GLY A 121 9.57 -35.95 40.76
C GLY A 121 10.32 -36.45 39.51
N SER A 122 11.38 -37.26 39.73
CA SER A 122 12.05 -38.29 38.89
C SER A 122 11.75 -38.48 37.37
N PRO A 123 12.77 -38.86 36.55
CA PRO A 123 12.62 -39.17 35.13
C PRO A 123 12.33 -40.67 34.89
N ALA A 124 11.49 -41.01 33.90
CA ALA A 124 11.53 -42.29 33.19
C ALA A 124 10.51 -42.37 32.03
N GLY A 125 10.98 -42.81 30.86
CA GLY A 125 10.22 -43.76 30.04
C GLY A 125 9.78 -43.32 28.65
N ALA A 126 10.52 -43.83 27.63
CA ALA A 126 9.99 -44.48 26.41
C ALA A 126 9.13 -43.64 25.43
N SER A 127 9.08 -43.85 24.12
CA SER A 127 9.74 -44.75 23.17
C SER A 127 9.15 -44.42 21.79
N ALA A 128 10.02 -44.26 20.79
CA ALA A 128 9.93 -44.72 19.39
C ALA A 128 8.68 -44.51 18.49
N ALA A 129 9.02 -44.52 17.18
CA ALA A 129 8.23 -44.72 15.96
C ALA A 129 7.68 -43.44 15.32
N ASP A 130 8.25 -42.97 14.20
CA ASP A 130 8.24 -43.52 12.82
C ASP A 130 7.09 -42.92 11.99
N GLY A 131 7.35 -42.57 10.73
CA GLY A 131 6.32 -42.06 9.83
C GLY A 131 6.79 -41.08 8.75
N SER A 132 7.53 -41.62 7.78
CA SER A 132 7.65 -41.18 6.39
C SER A 132 6.51 -40.29 5.83
N GLY A 133 6.87 -39.28 5.01
CA GLY A 133 5.94 -38.69 4.04
C GLY A 133 6.31 -37.28 3.55
N ALA A 134 6.89 -37.18 2.35
CA ALA A 134 7.12 -35.93 1.62
C ALA A 134 5.82 -35.18 1.27
N PRO A 135 5.86 -33.85 1.00
CA PRO A 135 4.70 -33.10 0.54
C PRO A 135 4.58 -33.17 -0.99
N ALA A 136 3.46 -33.69 -1.51
CA ALA A 136 3.13 -33.60 -2.93
C ALA A 136 1.64 -33.34 -3.14
N ALA A 137 1.37 -32.12 -3.60
CA ALA A 137 0.49 -31.76 -4.72
C ALA A 137 -1.04 -31.96 -4.65
N PHE A 138 -1.69 -31.13 -5.47
CA PHE A 138 -3.02 -31.29 -6.10
C PHE A 138 -4.22 -30.84 -5.24
N SER A 139 -5.27 -30.18 -5.74
CA SER A 139 -5.57 -29.47 -6.99
C SER A 139 -6.92 -28.78 -6.80
N SER A 140 -7.25 -27.96 -7.79
CA SER A 140 -8.49 -27.27 -8.06
C SER A 140 -9.78 -28.10 -8.02
N GLU A 141 -10.87 -27.33 -7.88
CA GLU A 141 -12.24 -27.57 -8.36
C GLU A 141 -13.07 -28.69 -7.69
N ASP A 142 -14.18 -28.29 -7.07
CA ASP A 142 -15.55 -28.58 -7.57
C ASP A 142 -16.59 -28.34 -6.44
N ALA A 143 -17.55 -27.45 -6.69
CA ALA A 143 -18.83 -27.46 -5.98
C ALA A 143 -19.92 -26.92 -6.92
N THR A 144 -20.05 -27.58 -8.06
CA THR A 144 -21.23 -27.53 -8.92
C THR A 144 -22.39 -28.27 -8.23
N LYS A 145 -23.57 -27.65 -8.09
CA LYS A 145 -24.94 -28.23 -8.30
C LYS A 145 -26.02 -27.53 -7.47
N ARG A 146 -26.88 -26.75 -8.14
CA ARG A 146 -28.34 -26.99 -8.20
C ARG A 146 -28.84 -26.63 -9.60
N GLY A 147 -29.69 -27.51 -10.13
CA GLY A 147 -29.96 -27.73 -11.56
C GLY A 147 -31.12 -26.94 -12.20
N PRO A 148 -31.58 -27.36 -13.40
CA PRO A 148 -32.17 -26.45 -14.39
C PRO A 148 -33.65 -26.71 -14.78
N THR A 149 -34.18 -25.74 -15.54
CA THR A 149 -35.23 -25.79 -16.60
C THR A 149 -36.66 -25.30 -16.31
N ARG A 150 -37.13 -24.47 -17.28
CA ARG A 150 -38.45 -24.33 -17.95
C ARG A 150 -39.05 -22.93 -17.80
N GLY A 151 -39.42 -22.18 -18.84
CA GLY A 151 -39.59 -22.46 -20.26
C GLY A 151 -39.55 -21.15 -21.09
N ASP A 152 -39.69 -21.36 -22.39
CA ASP A 152 -39.20 -20.56 -23.54
C ASP A 152 -40.12 -19.36 -23.93
N PRO A 153 -39.96 -18.70 -25.10
CA PRO A 153 -39.92 -17.23 -25.25
C PRO A 153 -41.24 -16.62 -25.74
N ASP A 154 -41.40 -15.29 -25.68
CA ASP A 154 -42.44 -14.61 -26.48
C ASP A 154 -41.82 -13.58 -27.46
N PRO A 155 -41.91 -13.82 -28.78
CA PRO A 155 -41.49 -12.90 -29.82
C PRO A 155 -42.70 -12.13 -30.38
N GLY A 156 -42.97 -10.93 -29.88
CA GLY A 156 -44.04 -10.14 -30.48
C GLY A 156 -44.36 -8.82 -29.80
N SER A 157 -43.68 -7.73 -30.20
CA SER A 157 -44.36 -6.48 -30.57
C SER A 157 -43.34 -5.47 -31.12
N ARG A 158 -43.11 -5.54 -32.43
CA ARG A 158 -42.65 -4.39 -33.23
C ARG A 158 -43.88 -3.74 -33.86
N ARG A 159 -43.93 -2.41 -33.77
CA ARG A 159 -44.50 -1.43 -34.73
C ARG A 159 -46.02 -1.41 -34.99
N GLY A 160 -46.64 -0.30 -34.59
CA GLY A 160 -47.16 0.74 -35.51
C GLY A 160 -48.64 0.73 -35.96
N LEU A 161 -49.18 1.96 -36.12
CA LEU A 161 -50.31 2.43 -36.98
C LEU A 161 -51.65 2.82 -36.30
N GLY A 162 -52.11 4.05 -36.61
CA GLY A 162 -53.48 4.61 -36.47
C GLY A 162 -53.84 5.06 -35.05
N GLU A 163 -54.38 6.24 -34.78
CA GLU A 163 -55.18 7.21 -35.55
C GLU A 163 -54.86 8.66 -35.13
#